data_AF-A0A7C1T819-F1
#
_entry.id   AF-A0A7C1T819-F1
#
_cell.length_a   1.000
_cell.length_b   1.000
_cell.length_c   1.000
_cell.angle_alpha   90.00
_cell.angle_beta   90.00
_cell.angle_gamma   90.00
#
_symmetry.space_group_name_H-M   'P 1'
#
loop_
_entity.id
_entity.type
_entity.pdbx_description
1 polymer ?
#
loop_
_entity_poly.entity_id
_entity_poly.type
_entity_poly.pdbx_seq_one_letter_code
_entity_poly.pdbx_strand_id
1 'polypeptide(L)'
;TKLRPCMKNIVTAIQAGENVPHMGRFALVAFLSSLGLKNEEILKMFITAPDYDDDRARYQVEHITGKRSSTKYAPPGCDKMRTYGLCPEESRKNEICRGVKNPVSYYRVASSREKRK
;
A
#
# COMPACT_ATOMS: atom_id res chain seq x y z
N THR A 1 6.65 5.76 -13.14
CA THR A 1 5.61 5.26 -12.20
C THR A 1 5.71 6.00 -10.88
N LYS A 2 4.59 6.56 -10.37
CA LYS A 2 4.53 7.38 -9.15
C LYS A 2 4.63 6.58 -7.83
N LEU A 3 4.35 5.27 -7.91
CA LEU A 3 4.41 4.35 -6.78
C LEU A 3 5.85 3.98 -6.43
N ARG A 4 6.14 3.95 -5.12
CA ARG A 4 7.39 3.43 -4.58
C ARG A 4 7.53 1.95 -4.89
N PRO A 5 8.76 1.40 -5.10
CA PRO A 5 8.96 -0.02 -5.36
C PRO A 5 8.27 -0.96 -4.36
N CYS A 6 8.25 -0.65 -3.06
CA CYS A 6 7.56 -1.48 -2.07
C CYS A 6 6.04 -1.60 -2.31
N MET A 7 5.35 -0.50 -2.62
CA MET A 7 3.91 -0.51 -2.92
C MET A 7 3.65 -1.07 -4.31
N LYS A 8 4.54 -0.78 -5.27
CA LYS A 8 4.47 -1.33 -6.61
C LYS A 8 4.54 -2.86 -6.58
N ASN A 9 5.49 -3.43 -5.84
CA ASN A 9 5.66 -4.88 -5.75
C ASN A 9 4.42 -5.55 -5.14
N ILE A 10 3.82 -4.97 -4.09
CA ILE A 10 2.58 -5.48 -3.52
C ILE A 10 1.44 -5.47 -4.55
N VAL A 11 1.25 -4.34 -5.25
CA VAL A 11 0.21 -4.23 -6.28
C VAL A 11 0.45 -5.23 -7.41
N THR A 12 1.69 -5.35 -7.89
CA THR A 12 2.05 -6.28 -8.96
C THR A 12 1.80 -7.73 -8.55
N ALA A 13 2.17 -8.13 -7.33
CA ALA A 13 1.91 -9.47 -6.82
C ALA A 13 0.40 -9.78 -6.78
N ILE A 14 -0.42 -8.86 -6.26
CA ILE A 14 -1.89 -9.04 -6.23
C ILE A 14 -2.47 -9.15 -7.65
N GLN A 15 -2.01 -8.30 -8.58
CA GLN A 15 -2.46 -8.30 -9.97
C GLN A 15 -2.00 -9.55 -10.74
N ALA A 16 -0.87 -10.14 -10.35
CA ALA A 16 -0.38 -11.41 -10.87
C ALA A 16 -1.12 -12.63 -10.29
N GLY A 17 -2.08 -12.43 -9.37
CA GLY A 17 -2.76 -13.52 -8.68
C GLY A 17 -1.85 -14.24 -7.69
N GLU A 18 -0.81 -13.58 -7.19
CA GLU A 18 0.08 -14.13 -6.16
C GLU A 18 -0.48 -13.86 -4.76
N ASN A 19 -0.16 -14.76 -3.83
CA ASN A 19 -0.53 -14.60 -2.44
C ASN A 19 0.36 -13.57 -1.74
N VAL A 20 -0.20 -12.38 -1.49
CA VAL A 20 0.44 -11.35 -0.66
C VAL A 20 0.22 -11.64 0.82
N PRO A 21 1.28 -11.59 1.67
CA PRO A 21 1.17 -11.75 3.12
C PRO A 21 0.19 -10.76 3.76
N HIS A 22 -0.39 -11.15 4.90
CA HIS A 22 -1.37 -10.31 5.62
C HIS A 22 -0.87 -8.87 5.86
N MET A 23 0.38 -8.71 6.30
CA MET A 23 1.00 -7.39 6.50
C MET A 23 1.12 -6.57 5.20
N GLY A 24 1.29 -7.23 4.05
CA GLY A 24 1.31 -6.57 2.74
C GLY A 24 -0.05 -6.05 2.32
N ARG A 25 -1.10 -6.87 2.53
CA ARG A 25 -2.50 -6.46 2.29
C ARG A 25 -2.88 -5.29 3.18
N PHE A 26 -2.57 -5.37 4.48
CA PHE A 26 -2.78 -4.26 5.42
C PHE A 26 -2.06 -2.98 4.96
N ALA A 27 -0.77 -3.09 4.61
CA ALA A 27 0.04 -1.95 4.18
C ALA A 27 -0.55 -1.26 2.94
N LEU A 28 -1.04 -2.04 1.97
CA LEU A 28 -1.67 -1.50 0.77
C LEU A 28 -2.99 -0.78 1.08
N VAL A 29 -3.88 -1.42 1.84
CA VAL A 29 -5.18 -0.81 2.20
C VAL A 29 -4.98 0.51 2.95
N ALA A 30 -4.14 0.51 3.99
CA ALA A 30 -3.86 1.72 4.77
C ALA A 30 -3.20 2.83 3.93
N PHE A 31 -2.34 2.45 2.97
CA PHE A 31 -1.70 3.38 2.04
C PHE A 31 -2.72 4.02 1.09
N LEU A 32 -3.54 3.21 0.40
CA LEU A 32 -4.55 3.71 -0.54
C LEU A 32 -5.60 4.57 0.17
N SER A 33 -6.05 4.17 1.37
CA SER A 33 -6.95 4.97 2.20
C SER A 33 -6.35 6.32 2.63
N SER A 34 -5.03 6.36 2.86
CA SER A 34 -4.30 7.61 3.15
C SER A 34 -4.13 8.51 1.92
N LEU A 35 -4.26 7.96 0.72
CA LEU A 35 -4.33 8.71 -0.54
C LEU A 35 -5.75 9.15 -0.89
N GLY A 36 -6.76 8.72 -0.13
CA GLY A 36 -8.15 9.14 -0.30
C GLY A 36 -8.99 8.24 -1.20
N LEU A 37 -8.51 7.04 -1.56
CA LEU A 37 -9.31 6.07 -2.31
C LEU A 37 -10.48 5.56 -1.46
N LYS A 38 -11.62 5.34 -2.12
CA LYS A 38 -12.83 4.79 -1.47
C LYS A 38 -12.69 3.29 -1.23
N ASN A 39 -13.43 2.78 -0.25
CA ASN A 39 -13.41 1.35 0.09
C ASN A 39 -13.74 0.46 -1.13
N GLU A 40 -14.71 0.85 -1.97
CA GLU A 40 -15.04 0.07 -3.17
C GLU A 40 -13.87 0.01 -4.18
N GLU A 41 -13.10 1.08 -4.32
CA GLU A 41 -11.95 1.14 -5.21
C GLU A 41 -10.79 0.28 -4.67
N ILE A 42 -10.59 0.29 -3.35
CA ILE A 42 -9.58 -0.54 -2.69
C ILE A 42 -9.95 -2.03 -2.84
N LEU A 43 -11.22 -2.40 -2.67
CA LEU A 43 -11.69 -3.79 -2.81
C LEU A 43 -11.44 -4.35 -4.20
N LYS A 44 -11.66 -3.54 -5.25
CA LYS A 44 -11.39 -3.94 -6.64
C LYS A 44 -9.94 -4.34 -6.89
N MET A 45 -8.99 -3.89 -6.06
CA MET A 45 -7.59 -4.30 -6.20
C MET A 45 -7.37 -5.76 -5.84
N PHE A 46 -8.22 -6.36 -5.00
CA PHE A 46 -8.03 -7.71 -4.46
C PHE A 46 -8.81 -8.80 -5.18
N ILE A 47 -9.71 -8.45 -6.11
CA ILE A 47 -10.56 -9.44 -6.80
C ILE A 47 -9.76 -10.46 -7.64
N THR A 48 -8.52 -10.12 -7.99
CA THR A 48 -7.60 -11.00 -8.72
C THR A 48 -6.75 -11.88 -7.81
N ALA A 49 -6.82 -11.69 -6.48
CA ALA A 49 -6.09 -12.51 -5.53
C ALA A 49 -6.69 -13.94 -5.51
N PRO A 50 -5.85 -14.98 -5.45
CA PRO A 50 -6.29 -16.37 -5.60
C PRO A 50 -7.15 -16.85 -4.43
N ASP A 51 -7.04 -16.19 -3.28
CA ASP A 51 -7.77 -16.46 -2.04
C ASP A 51 -8.86 -15.41 -1.76
N TYR A 52 -9.31 -14.66 -2.78
CA TYR A 52 -10.28 -13.59 -2.60
C TYR A 52 -11.62 -14.12 -2.07
N ASP A 53 -12.06 -13.51 -0.98
CA ASP A 53 -13.38 -13.71 -0.36
C ASP A 53 -13.97 -12.32 -0.10
N ASP A 54 -15.13 -12.02 -0.70
CA ASP A 54 -15.70 -10.66 -0.70
C ASP A 54 -16.02 -10.17 0.72
N ASP A 55 -16.61 -11.04 1.55
CA ASP A 55 -17.04 -10.68 2.90
C ASP A 55 -15.83 -10.37 3.79
N ARG A 56 -14.81 -11.24 3.76
CA ARG A 56 -13.56 -11.03 4.50
C ARG A 56 -12.78 -9.82 4.00
N ALA A 57 -12.67 -9.65 2.68
CA ALA A 57 -11.96 -8.51 2.11
C ALA A 57 -12.66 -7.19 2.47
N ARG A 58 -13.99 -7.15 2.37
CA ARG A 58 -14.81 -6.00 2.77
C ARG A 58 -14.63 -5.69 4.25
N TYR A 59 -14.72 -6.69 5.11
CA TYR A 59 -14.50 -6.52 6.54
C TYR A 59 -13.12 -5.91 6.83
N GLN A 60 -12.05 -6.48 6.24
CA GLN A 60 -10.68 -5.98 6.41
C GLN A 60 -10.54 -4.52 5.96
N VAL A 61 -11.05 -4.20 4.76
CA VAL A 61 -10.97 -2.84 4.23
C VAL A 61 -11.73 -1.87 5.12
N GLU A 62 -12.98 -2.16 5.48
CA GLU A 62 -13.78 -1.27 6.33
C GLU A 62 -13.20 -1.09 7.73
N HIS A 63 -12.58 -2.14 8.28
CA HIS A 63 -11.90 -2.07 9.57
C HIS A 63 -10.68 -1.15 9.51
N ILE A 64 -9.82 -1.32 8.50
CA ILE A 64 -8.57 -0.55 8.34
C ILE A 64 -8.87 0.92 8.02
N THR A 65 -9.90 1.20 7.21
CA THR A 65 -10.25 2.57 6.81
C THR A 65 -11.05 3.34 7.86
N GLY A 66 -11.42 2.69 8.97
CA GLY A 66 -12.20 3.32 10.03
C GLY A 66 -13.69 3.47 9.71
N LYS A 67 -14.20 2.75 8.70
CA LYS A 67 -15.65 2.71 8.42
C LYS A 67 -16.39 1.83 9.42
N ARG A 68 -15.78 0.70 9.79
CA ARG A 68 -16.28 -0.25 10.79
C ARG A 68 -15.66 -0.06 12.17
N SER A 69 -14.40 0.35 12.22
CA SER A 69 -13.70 0.63 13.47
C SER A 69 -13.71 2.14 13.74
N SER A 70 -13.63 2.58 14.99
CA SER A 70 -13.45 4.00 15.32
C SER A 70 -12.03 4.51 14.99
N THR A 71 -11.17 3.67 14.39
CA THR A 71 -9.75 3.97 14.15
C THR A 71 -9.41 3.87 12.68
N LYS A 72 -8.98 4.99 12.09
CA LYS A 72 -8.36 4.97 10.77
C LYS A 72 -6.88 4.62 10.92
N TYR A 73 -6.46 3.49 10.36
CA TYR A 73 -5.07 3.04 10.48
C TYR A 73 -4.15 3.79 9.50
N ALA A 74 -2.96 4.14 9.99
CA ALA A 74 -1.90 4.71 9.18
C ALA A 74 -1.07 3.61 8.49
N PRO A 75 -0.57 3.83 7.27
CA PRO A 75 0.31 2.89 6.59
C PRO A 75 1.63 2.74 7.36
N PRO A 76 2.22 1.53 7.34
CA PRO A 76 3.50 1.29 7.99
C PRO A 76 4.61 2.18 7.41
N GLY A 77 5.45 2.71 8.31
CA GLY A 77 6.67 3.42 7.95
C GLY A 77 7.73 2.49 7.34
N CYS A 78 8.82 3.07 6.84
CA CYS A 78 9.88 2.31 6.15
C CYS A 78 10.55 1.26 7.04
N ASP A 79 10.71 1.52 8.34
CA ASP A 79 11.25 0.55 9.31
C ASP A 79 10.36 -0.68 9.44
N LYS A 80 9.05 -0.47 9.57
CA LYS A 80 8.07 -1.56 9.61
C LYS A 80 8.01 -2.31 8.29
N MET A 81 8.01 -1.60 7.15
CA MET A 81 8.06 -2.22 5.83
C MET A 81 9.30 -3.11 5.65
N ARG A 82 10.46 -2.71 6.19
CA ARG A 82 11.67 -3.54 6.22
C ARG A 82 11.50 -4.78 7.09
N THR A 83 10.98 -4.59 8.30
CA THR A 83 10.73 -5.68 9.25
C THR A 83 9.77 -6.72 8.67
N TYR A 84 8.76 -6.28 7.91
CA TYR A 84 7.79 -7.17 7.26
C TYR A 84 8.32 -7.84 5.98
N GLY A 85 9.56 -7.55 5.56
CA GLY A 85 10.10 -8.05 4.28
C GLY A 85 9.46 -7.42 3.04
N LEU A 86 8.74 -6.31 3.19
CA LEU A 86 8.01 -5.63 2.11
C LEU A 86 8.77 -4.45 1.48
N CYS A 87 10.00 -4.18 1.94
CA CYS A 87 10.84 -3.09 1.46
C CYS A 87 12.01 -3.64 0.63
N PRO A 88 11.93 -3.61 -0.71
CA PRO A 88 12.96 -4.16 -1.58
C PRO A 88 14.30 -3.45 -1.39
N GLU A 89 15.40 -4.18 -1.41
CA GLU A 89 16.72 -3.63 -1.11
C GLU A 89 17.19 -2.61 -2.16
N GLU A 90 16.90 -2.87 -3.43
CA GLU A 90 17.19 -1.99 -4.55
C GLU A 90 16.46 -0.64 -4.42
N SER A 91 15.28 -0.64 -3.78
CA SER A 91 14.52 0.58 -3.53
C SER A 91 15.29 1.56 -2.63
N ARG A 92 16.20 1.07 -1.78
CA ARG A 92 17.01 1.90 -0.85
C ARG A 92 18.05 2.75 -1.58
N LYS A 93 18.38 2.43 -2.84
CA LYS A 93 19.30 3.21 -3.68
C LYS A 93 18.63 4.47 -4.25
N ASN A 94 17.30 4.50 -4.33
CA ASN A 94 16.56 5.65 -4.85
C ASN A 94 16.66 6.87 -3.90
N GLU A 95 17.00 8.04 -4.44
CA GLU A 95 17.21 9.27 -3.65
C GLU A 95 15.97 9.74 -2.90
N ILE A 96 14.79 9.67 -3.53
CA ILE A 96 13.52 10.01 -2.87
C ILE A 96 13.25 9.00 -1.75
N CYS A 97 13.58 7.72 -1.98
CA CYS A 97 13.40 6.66 -1.00
C CYS A 97 14.24 6.91 0.27
N ARG A 98 15.50 7.34 0.12
CA ARG A 98 16.38 7.69 1.24
C ARG A 98 15.90 8.91 2.03
N GLY A 99 15.23 9.86 1.38
CA GLY A 99 14.77 11.11 1.99
C GLY A 99 13.41 11.06 2.68
N VAL A 100 12.70 9.91 2.69
CA VAL A 100 11.33 9.83 3.24
C VAL A 100 11.16 8.68 4.22
N LYS A 101 10.28 8.88 5.21
CA LYS A 101 10.06 7.92 6.30
C LYS A 101 8.93 6.92 6.05
N ASN A 102 8.08 7.14 5.05
CA ASN A 102 6.95 6.26 4.75
C ASN A 102 6.54 6.30 3.26
N PRO A 103 5.75 5.32 2.79
CA PRO A 103 5.30 5.25 1.40
C PRO A 103 4.43 6.42 0.93
N VAL A 104 3.64 7.04 1.82
CA VAL A 104 2.79 8.21 1.47
C VAL A 104 3.65 9.43 1.17
N SER A 105 4.65 9.72 2.00
CA SER A 105 5.62 10.80 1.78
C SER A 105 6.37 10.60 0.46
N TYR A 106 6.76 9.36 0.15
CA TYR A 106 7.37 9.04 -1.16
C TYR A 106 6.43 9.44 -2.31
N TYR A 107 5.18 8.97 -2.26
CA TYR A 107 4.21 9.22 -3.33
C TYR A 107 3.99 10.72 -3.56
N ARG A 108 3.87 11.50 -2.48
CA ARG A 108 3.71 12.95 -2.56
C ARG A 108 4.93 13.63 -3.20
N VAL A 109 6.15 13.33 -2.74
CA VAL A 109 7.38 13.92 -3.28
C VAL A 109 7.59 13.53 -4.75
N ALA A 110 7.41 12.25 -5.09
CA ALA A 110 7.53 11.77 -6.46
C ALA A 110 6.52 12.46 -7.39
N SER A 111 5.26 12.60 -6.95
CA SER A 111 4.21 13.29 -7.71
C SER A 111 4.50 14.78 -7.89
N SER A 112 5.06 15.46 -6.89
CA SER A 112 5.45 16.87 -6.99
C SER A 112 6.63 17.11 -7.92
N ARG A 113 7.61 16.20 -7.98
CA ARG A 113 8.75 16.31 -8.91
C ARG A 113 8.34 16.13 -10.36
N GLU A 114 7.35 15.29 -10.64
CA GLU A 114 6.82 15.09 -12.00
C GLU A 114 6.05 16.32 -12.49
N LYS A 115 5.21 16.94 -11.66
CA LYS A 115 4.48 18.19 -12.02
C LYS A 115 5.38 19.38 -12.35
N ARG A 116 6.66 19.34 -11.96
CA ARG A 116 7.65 20.39 -12.19
C ARG A 116 8.51 20.14 -13.44
N LYS A 117 8.34 18.97 -14.08
CA LYS A 117 8.91 18.66 -15.40
C LYS A 117 7.86 18.94 -16.46
#